data_AF-A0A973Y436-F1
#
_entry.id   AF-A0A973Y436-F1
#
_cell.length_a   1.000
_cell.length_b   1.000
_cell.length_c   1.000
_cell.angle_alpha   90.00
_cell.angle_beta   90.00
_cell.angle_gamma   90.00
#
_symmetry.space_group_name_H-M   'P 1'
#
loop_
_entity.id
_entity.type
_entity.pdbx_description
1 polymer ?
#
loop_
_entity_poly.entity_id
_entity_poly.type
_entity_poly.pdbx_seq_one_letter_code
_entity_poly.pdbx_strand_id
1 'polypeptide(L)'
;VPTRDGRRLLEALRPEPPVARVMVARACSHRAATGDGAKSFVVLLAAVLGGLRAAGGAAELRRALRAFEAQVLPRAAARGLRR
;
A
#
# COMPACT_ATOMS: atom_id res chain seq x y z
N VAL A 1 12.65 13.79 -20.29
CA VAL A 1 13.75 13.47 -19.35
C VAL A 1 13.40 12.20 -18.60
N PRO A 2 14.24 11.15 -18.60
CA PRO A 2 14.00 9.96 -17.79
C PRO A 2 14.01 10.32 -16.31
N THR A 3 13.02 9.84 -15.55
CA THR A 3 12.90 10.13 -14.11
C THR A 3 12.96 8.83 -13.31
N ARG A 4 13.62 8.89 -12.14
CA ARG A 4 13.61 7.82 -11.14
C ARG A 4 12.54 8.04 -10.06
N ASP A 5 11.75 9.11 -10.18
CA ASP A 5 10.66 9.38 -9.24
C ASP A 5 9.51 8.39 -9.48
N GLY A 6 9.33 7.47 -8.54
CA GLY A 6 8.28 6.47 -8.57
C GLY A 6 6.86 7.03 -8.66
N ARG A 7 6.60 8.24 -8.13
CA ARG A 7 5.28 8.89 -8.29
C ARG A 7 5.04 9.30 -9.73
N ARG A 8 6.00 9.97 -10.37
CA ARG A 8 5.88 10.37 -11.78
C ARG A 8 5.76 9.16 -12.69
N LEU A 9 6.46 8.07 -12.38
CA LEU A 9 6.33 6.80 -13.10
C LEU A 9 4.93 6.18 -12.92
N LEU A 10 4.39 6.17 -11.70
CA LEU A 10 3.06 5.65 -11.40
C LEU A 10 1.94 6.50 -12.00
N GLU A 11 2.07 7.83 -11.99
CA GLU A 11 1.12 8.76 -12.63
C GLU A 11 1.15 8.63 -14.17
N ALA A 12 2.31 8.26 -14.75
CA ALA A 12 2.47 8.04 -16.18
C ALA A 12 1.95 6.67 -16.64
N LEU A 13 1.99 5.66 -15.77
CA LEU A 13 1.22 4.44 -15.94
C LEU A 13 -0.24 4.87 -15.97
N ARG A 14 -0.88 4.82 -17.15
CA ARG A 14 -2.33 4.97 -17.29
C ARG A 14 -2.96 3.58 -17.27
N PRO A 15 -3.15 2.93 -16.11
CA PRO A 15 -3.65 1.58 -16.11
C PRO A 15 -5.12 1.53 -16.51
N GLU A 16 -5.43 0.64 -17.45
CA GLU A 16 -6.78 0.34 -17.92
C GLU A 16 -7.71 -0.16 -16.80
N PRO A 17 -7.28 -1.08 -15.91
CA PRO A 17 -8.16 -1.59 -14.87
C PRO A 17 -8.48 -0.53 -13.81
N PRO A 18 -9.77 -0.33 -13.43
CA PRO A 18 -10.15 0.61 -12.37
C PRO A 18 -9.42 0.38 -11.05
N VAL A 19 -9.19 -0.90 -10.69
CA VAL A 19 -8.47 -1.27 -9.48
C VAL A 19 -7.01 -0.80 -9.50
N ALA A 20 -6.35 -0.88 -10.66
CA ALA A 20 -4.96 -0.45 -10.81
C ALA A 20 -4.85 1.09 -10.72
N ARG A 21 -5.84 1.84 -11.23
CA ARG A 21 -5.92 3.29 -11.01
C ARG A 21 -6.06 3.66 -9.53
N VAL A 22 -6.89 2.92 -8.79
CA VAL A 22 -7.04 3.11 -7.34
C VAL A 22 -5.72 2.83 -6.62
N MET A 23 -4.99 1.77 -7.00
CA MET A 23 -3.68 1.47 -6.40
C MET A 23 -2.67 2.59 -6.66
N VAL A 24 -2.60 3.09 -7.90
CA VAL A 24 -1.74 4.24 -8.27
C VAL A 24 -2.09 5.48 -7.44
N ALA A 25 -3.38 5.83 -7.35
CA ALA A 25 -3.83 6.98 -6.57
C ALA A 25 -3.44 6.85 -5.09
N ARG A 26 -3.63 5.67 -4.48
CA ARG A 26 -3.27 5.42 -3.08
C ARG A 26 -1.77 5.47 -2.84
N ALA A 27 -0.96 4.94 -3.76
CA ALA A 27 0.50 5.04 -3.68
C ALA A 27 0.99 6.49 -3.80
N CYS A 28 0.37 7.29 -4.68
CA CYS A 28 0.69 8.71 -4.81
C CYS A 28 0.31 9.50 -3.55
N SER A 29 -0.88 9.26 -3.00
CA SER A 29 -1.32 9.88 -1.73
C SER A 29 -0.43 9.50 -0.56
N HIS A 30 -0.03 8.21 -0.45
CA HIS A 30 0.89 7.76 0.60
C HIS A 30 2.21 8.52 0.53
N ARG A 31 2.85 8.56 -0.65
CA ARG A 31 4.11 9.29 -0.83
C ARG A 31 3.97 10.78 -0.55
N ALA A 32 2.85 11.40 -0.92
CA ALA A 32 2.60 12.81 -0.63
C ALA A 32 2.54 13.08 0.89
N ALA A 33 2.02 12.13 1.66
CA ALA A 33 1.92 12.24 3.12
C ALA A 33 3.23 11.88 3.85
N THR A 34 3.99 10.90 3.36
CA THR A 34 5.17 10.35 4.07
C THR A 34 6.52 10.77 3.47
N GLY A 35 6.54 11.32 2.25
CA GLY A 35 7.75 11.63 1.50
C GLY A 35 8.44 10.41 0.85
N ASP A 36 8.20 9.21 1.34
CA ASP A 36 8.81 7.96 0.86
C ASP A 36 7.84 6.75 0.88
N GLY A 37 8.35 5.51 0.89
CA GLY A 37 7.53 4.30 1.16
C GLY A 37 6.60 3.82 0.04
N ALA A 38 6.43 4.56 -1.06
CA ALA A 38 5.48 4.24 -2.14
C ALA A 38 5.61 2.81 -2.70
N LYS A 39 6.84 2.32 -2.90
CA LYS A 39 7.10 0.97 -3.41
C LYS A 39 6.65 -0.09 -2.39
N SER A 40 7.03 0.08 -1.13
CA SER A 40 6.64 -0.79 -0.02
C SER A 40 5.12 -0.81 0.15
N PHE A 41 4.48 0.35 0.01
CA PHE A 41 3.02 0.49 0.04
C PHE A 41 2.34 -0.31 -1.09
N VAL A 42 2.83 -0.19 -2.33
CA VAL A 42 2.28 -0.95 -3.47
C VAL A 42 2.44 -2.46 -3.27
N VAL A 43 3.59 -2.92 -2.80
CA VAL A 43 3.85 -4.34 -2.52
C VAL A 43 2.95 -4.85 -1.39
N LEU A 44 2.83 -4.11 -0.30
CA LEU A 44 1.93 -4.45 0.82
C LEU A 44 0.47 -4.53 0.33
N LEU A 45 0.02 -3.51 -0.40
CA LEU A 45 -1.34 -3.46 -0.93
C LEU A 45 -1.63 -4.63 -1.88
N ALA A 46 -0.70 -4.96 -2.78
CA ALA A 46 -0.83 -6.10 -3.68
C ALA A 46 -0.89 -7.43 -2.93
N ALA A 47 -0.03 -7.63 -1.91
CA ALA A 47 -0.06 -8.84 -1.08
C ALA A 47 -1.38 -8.98 -0.31
N VAL A 48 -1.90 -7.88 0.25
CA VAL A 48 -3.19 -7.87 0.94
C VAL A 48 -4.34 -8.21 -0.02
N LEU A 49 -4.36 -7.62 -1.22
CA LEU A 49 -5.37 -7.91 -2.25
C LEU A 49 -5.26 -9.34 -2.81
N GLY A 50 -4.06 -9.89 -2.91
CA GLY A 50 -3.83 -11.29 -3.29
C GLY A 50 -4.35 -12.25 -2.23
N GLY A 51 -4.04 -12.00 -0.95
CA GLY A 51 -4.56 -12.77 0.18
C GLY A 51 -6.08 -12.73 0.26
N LEU A 52 -6.68 -11.58 -0.06
CA LEU A 52 -8.13 -11.44 -0.16
C LEU A 52 -8.78 -12.33 -1.19
N ARG A 53 -8.22 -12.31 -2.39
CA ARG A 53 -8.70 -13.13 -3.50
C ARG A 53 -8.61 -14.62 -3.14
N ALA A 54 -7.58 -15.02 -2.40
CA ALA A 54 -7.40 -16.39 -1.95
C ALA A 54 -8.35 -16.78 -0.79
N ALA A 55 -8.62 -15.86 0.14
CA ALA A 55 -9.45 -16.11 1.33
C ALA A 55 -10.96 -16.02 1.07
N GLY A 56 -11.39 -15.54 -0.10
CA GLY A 56 -12.80 -15.58 -0.51
C GLY A 56 -13.74 -14.60 0.22
N GLY A 57 -13.24 -13.66 1.03
CA GLY A 57 -14.13 -12.73 1.74
C GLY A 57 -13.49 -11.53 2.45
N ALA A 58 -14.24 -10.43 2.49
CA ALA A 58 -13.84 -9.17 3.14
C ALA A 58 -13.83 -9.24 4.68
N ALA A 59 -14.41 -10.28 5.29
CA ALA A 59 -14.39 -10.49 6.73
C ALA A 59 -13.01 -11.02 7.20
N GLU A 60 -12.45 -11.99 6.48
CA GLU A 60 -11.09 -12.49 6.67
C GLU A 60 -10.07 -11.35 6.57
N LEU A 61 -10.25 -10.46 5.59
CA LEU A 61 -9.41 -9.26 5.43
C LEU A 61 -9.31 -8.45 6.69
N ARG A 62 -10.48 -8.10 7.24
CA ARG A 62 -10.57 -7.16 8.34
C ARG A 62 -9.92 -7.78 9.57
N ARG A 63 -10.06 -9.10 9.76
CA ARG A 63 -9.33 -9.82 10.81
C ARG A 63 -7.82 -9.82 10.54
N ALA A 64 -7.38 -10.15 9.33
CA ALA A 64 -5.97 -10.20 8.96
C ALA A 64 -5.28 -8.83 9.08
N LEU A 65 -5.94 -7.76 8.63
CA LEU A 65 -5.44 -6.39 8.77
C LEU A 65 -5.37 -5.96 10.25
N ARG A 66 -6.41 -6.23 11.04
CA ARG A 66 -6.37 -5.94 12.49
C ARG A 66 -5.26 -6.72 13.20
N ALA A 67 -5.06 -7.99 12.84
CA ALA A 67 -3.99 -8.82 13.40
C ALA A 67 -2.61 -8.29 12.98
N PHE A 68 -2.44 -7.91 11.71
CA PHE A 68 -1.22 -7.29 11.22
C PHE A 68 -0.93 -5.96 11.93
N GLU A 69 -1.92 -5.06 12.04
CA GLU A 69 -1.78 -3.81 12.79
C GLU A 69 -1.38 -4.07 14.25
N ALA A 70 -2.05 -5.00 14.93
CA ALA A 70 -1.74 -5.37 16.31
C ALA A 70 -0.31 -5.93 16.47
N GLN A 71 0.23 -6.59 15.44
CA GLN A 71 1.59 -7.13 15.46
C GLN A 71 2.66 -6.13 15.03
N VAL A 72 2.33 -5.21 14.11
CA VAL A 72 3.30 -4.33 13.47
C VAL A 72 3.35 -2.96 14.13
N LEU A 73 2.21 -2.37 14.51
CA LEU A 73 2.20 -1.04 15.14
C LEU A 73 3.01 -0.99 16.44
N PRO A 74 2.90 -1.95 17.38
CA PRO A 74 3.71 -1.91 18.60
C PRO A 74 5.21 -1.98 18.30
N ARG A 75 5.61 -2.76 17.29
CA ARG A 75 7.00 -2.89 16.87
C ARG A 75 7.52 -1.67 16.12
N ALA A 76 6.65 -0.98 15.38
CA ALA A 76 6.97 0.28 14.71
C ALA A 76 7.09 1.43 15.73
N ALA A 77 6.15 1.50 16.69
CA ALA A 77 6.18 2.47 17.78
C ALA A 77 7.42 2.29 18.67
N ALA A 78 7.78 1.03 19.01
CA ALA A 78 9.00 0.71 19.75
C ALA A 78 10.29 1.12 19.00
N ARG A 79 10.22 1.25 17.67
CA ARG A 79 11.32 1.74 16.82
C ARG A 79 11.30 3.26 16.64
N GLY A 80 10.46 3.99 17.37
CA GLY A 80 10.42 5.45 17.34
C GLY A 80 9.67 6.05 16.14
N LEU A 81 8.99 5.24 15.33
CA LEU A 81 8.09 5.74 14.28
C LEU A 81 6.84 6.29 14.97
N ARG A 82 6.77 7.62 15.12
CA ARG A 82 5.59 8.31 15.68
C ARG A 82 4.50 8.41 14.62
N ARG A 83 3.25 8.27 15.08
CA ARG A 83 2.02 8.42 14.28
C ARG A 83 1.87 9.82 13.71
#